data_AF-A0A2G8KML1-F1
#
_entry.id   AF-A0A2G8KML1-F1
#
_cell.length_a   1.000
_cell.length_b   1.000
_cell.length_c   1.000
_cell.angle_alpha   90.00
_cell.angle_beta   90.00
_cell.angle_gamma   90.00
#
_symmetry.space_group_name_H-M   'P 1'
#
loop_
_entity.id
_entity.type
_entity.pdbx_description
1 polymer ?
#
loop_
_entity_poly.entity_id
_entity_poly.type
_entity_poly.pdbx_seq_one_letter_code
_entity_poly.pdbx_strand_id
1 'polypeptide(L)'
;MQHSLPMEKNAPCVPLDEYLVVDTAKFPKDRVRGLTYPCVAHSCANHSQSHSVCSIDREACSMGEVCRQHRCDDGCKLGDSSNFLVPVGSWIRLTDRDSMEVIIHIDCNICTCYKGVEICSSRQCLTSEMLPEEQHRYTGLPCDCSDQYVPICAVNGKTYPSACLANCAEKLSDLKFKYGDCSMGDPCSSPDACPSGTWCMPKRAVCLSVPLEKCQQYECDPPASRNLPSVAYQSPKLTEGECHGDGVQVCGHNGETYPSKCVAWQHKTTVDYLGPCEAVGPISDVDTVSQCDTIDCPELLSTNCMGITPPGSCCPVCAGLIRILFSKKEADTVALAMGSKALHLEDVLELLRRQIVVSECDLYGFLSIEGDIVVLVTPVPKNPSVVEIEVCNREAVKLEALINTRSPLLVSYLQLTPLLAASTRKVAVTENSAALALCRPTYLQLILLFVCICLQKLLKDR
;
A
#
# COMPACT_ATOMS: atom_id res chain seq x y z
N MET A 1 -25.90 18.62 -14.34
CA MET A 1 -26.51 17.28 -14.24
C MET A 1 -26.79 17.03 -12.77
N GLN A 2 -28.02 16.63 -12.45
CA GLN A 2 -28.56 16.52 -11.10
C GLN A 2 -27.94 15.35 -10.33
N HIS A 3 -27.55 15.56 -9.07
CA HIS A 3 -27.43 14.48 -8.09
C HIS A 3 -28.81 14.26 -7.47
N SER A 4 -29.44 13.13 -7.77
CA SER A 4 -30.62 12.62 -7.07
C SER A 4 -30.19 11.64 -5.98
N LEU A 5 -30.30 12.07 -4.71
CA LEU A 5 -30.36 11.17 -3.55
C LEU A 5 -31.76 10.54 -3.46
N PRO A 6 -31.93 9.33 -2.90
CA PRO A 6 -33.25 8.72 -2.72
C PRO A 6 -34.09 9.54 -1.75
N MET A 7 -35.33 9.86 -2.13
CA MET A 7 -36.31 10.49 -1.26
C MET A 7 -36.82 9.48 -0.22
N GLU A 8 -36.36 9.57 1.02
CA GLU A 8 -37.15 9.09 2.15
C GLU A 8 -38.35 10.02 2.32
N LYS A 9 -39.56 9.51 2.05
CA LYS A 9 -40.81 10.30 2.06
C LYS A 9 -41.22 10.85 3.44
N ASN A 10 -40.52 10.50 4.52
CA ASN A 10 -40.86 10.87 5.90
C ASN A 10 -39.63 11.25 6.76
N ALA A 11 -38.49 11.61 6.17
CA ALA A 11 -37.42 12.21 6.97
C ALA A 11 -37.93 13.56 7.52
N PRO A 12 -37.78 13.85 8.83
CA PRO A 12 -38.22 15.12 9.39
C PRO A 12 -37.39 16.23 8.74
N CYS A 13 -38.04 17.03 7.89
CA CYS A 13 -37.44 18.20 7.29
C CYS A 13 -37.05 19.17 8.43
N VAL A 14 -35.76 19.44 8.58
CA VAL A 14 -35.29 20.53 9.44
C VAL A 14 -35.49 21.84 8.66
N PRO A 15 -36.31 22.78 9.13
CA PRO A 15 -36.48 24.07 8.48
C PRO A 15 -35.16 24.83 8.53
N LEU A 16 -34.51 24.99 7.38
CA LEU A 16 -33.24 25.71 7.22
C LEU A 16 -33.40 27.22 7.48
N ASP A 17 -34.61 27.73 7.37
CA ASP A 17 -35.02 29.10 7.68
C ASP A 17 -34.70 29.51 9.13
N GLU A 18 -34.74 28.58 10.10
CA GLU A 18 -34.34 28.84 11.49
C GLU A 18 -32.82 29.08 11.65
N TYR A 19 -32.02 28.64 10.68
CA TYR A 19 -30.56 28.79 10.68
C TYR A 19 -30.06 29.85 9.69
N LEU A 20 -30.92 30.25 8.74
CA LEU A 20 -30.60 31.23 7.70
C LEU A 20 -31.07 32.64 8.05
N VAL A 21 -31.96 32.78 9.03
CA VAL A 21 -32.42 34.09 9.53
C VAL A 21 -31.77 34.39 10.87
N VAL A 22 -30.85 35.35 10.88
CA VAL A 22 -30.29 35.90 12.12
C VAL A 22 -31.43 36.55 12.91
N ASP A 23 -31.79 35.97 14.05
CA ASP A 23 -32.75 36.54 14.98
C ASP A 23 -32.16 37.83 15.61
N THR A 24 -32.42 38.97 14.96
CA THR A 24 -31.99 40.29 15.43
C THR A 24 -32.70 40.75 16.71
N ALA A 25 -33.74 40.03 17.16
CA ALA A 25 -34.44 40.31 18.42
C ALA A 25 -33.77 39.60 19.60
N LYS A 26 -33.17 38.42 19.40
CA LYS A 26 -32.30 37.75 20.40
C LYS A 26 -30.87 38.27 20.42
N PHE A 27 -30.38 38.81 19.29
CA PHE A 27 -29.02 39.32 19.15
C PHE A 27 -29.04 40.78 18.69
N PRO A 28 -29.11 41.75 19.62
CA PRO A 28 -28.92 43.15 19.27
C PRO A 28 -27.57 43.33 18.56
N LYS A 29 -27.59 44.06 17.43
CA LYS A 29 -26.46 44.23 16.49
C LYS A 29 -25.14 44.70 17.11
N ASP A 30 -25.15 45.16 18.36
CA ASP A 30 -23.97 45.64 19.08
C ASP A 30 -23.24 44.55 19.91
N ARG A 31 -23.70 43.29 19.89
CA ARG A 31 -23.11 42.19 20.69
C ARG A 31 -22.49 41.02 19.93
N VAL A 32 -22.23 41.14 18.63
CA VAL A 32 -21.13 40.38 18.01
C VAL A 32 -19.83 41.07 18.43
N ARG A 33 -19.42 40.88 19.69
CA ARG A 33 -18.02 41.16 20.06
C ARG A 33 -17.19 40.21 19.23
N GLY A 34 -16.53 40.79 18.23
CA GLY A 34 -15.88 40.07 17.14
C GLY A 34 -14.93 39.00 17.64
N LEU A 35 -14.73 37.99 16.80
CA LEU A 35 -13.47 37.26 16.76
C LEU A 35 -12.34 38.28 16.90
N THR A 36 -11.74 38.32 18.07
CA THR A 36 -10.59 39.16 18.34
C THR A 36 -9.42 38.43 17.73
N TYR A 37 -8.61 39.14 16.95
CA TYR A 37 -7.35 38.63 16.39
C TYR A 37 -6.24 39.37 17.12
N PRO A 38 -5.81 38.96 18.32
CA PRO A 38 -4.88 39.76 19.13
C PRO A 38 -3.51 39.95 18.46
N CYS A 39 -3.13 38.98 17.64
CA CYS A 39 -1.90 38.99 16.85
C CYS A 39 -2.23 39.23 15.36
N VAL A 40 -2.50 40.48 14.99
CA VAL A 40 -2.56 40.92 13.58
C VAL A 40 -1.15 41.28 13.11
N ALA A 41 -0.93 41.30 11.79
CA ALA A 41 0.32 41.79 11.21
C ALA A 41 0.75 43.12 11.87
N HIS A 42 1.98 43.16 12.40
CA HIS A 42 2.60 44.29 13.14
C HIS A 42 2.20 44.47 14.62
N SER A 43 1.46 43.56 15.26
CA SER A 43 1.11 43.67 16.70
C SER A 43 2.34 43.86 17.63
N CYS A 44 3.52 43.36 17.25
CA CYS A 44 4.77 43.50 18.02
C CYS A 44 5.84 44.39 17.36
N ALA A 45 5.46 45.26 16.40
CA ALA A 45 6.41 46.07 15.62
C ALA A 45 7.22 47.08 16.44
N ASN A 46 6.73 47.47 17.62
CA ASN A 46 7.41 48.41 18.52
C ASN A 46 8.28 47.73 19.59
N HIS A 47 8.36 46.39 19.60
CA HIS A 47 9.22 45.67 20.53
C HIS A 47 10.68 45.82 20.09
N SER A 48 11.57 46.12 21.03
CA SER A 48 12.95 46.62 20.84
C SER A 48 13.94 45.65 20.20
N GLN A 49 13.48 44.54 19.61
CA GLN A 49 14.29 43.55 18.91
C GLN A 49 13.57 43.14 17.61
N SER A 50 14.30 43.04 16.49
CA SER A 50 13.74 42.77 15.16
C SER A 50 13.19 41.34 14.97
N HIS A 51 13.03 40.58 16.05
CA HIS A 51 12.65 39.17 16.04
C HIS A 51 11.62 38.83 17.13
N SER A 52 10.64 39.71 17.39
CA SER A 52 9.57 39.43 18.35
C SER A 52 8.44 38.57 17.76
N VAL A 53 7.93 37.63 18.55
CA VAL A 53 6.80 36.75 18.20
C VAL A 53 5.59 37.13 19.07
N CYS A 54 4.44 37.33 18.43
CA CYS A 54 3.18 37.62 19.13
C CYS A 54 2.52 36.32 19.60
N SER A 55 2.31 36.19 20.90
CA SER A 55 1.59 35.09 21.55
C SER A 55 0.27 35.61 22.12
N ILE A 56 -0.81 34.81 22.04
CA ILE A 56 -2.10 35.20 22.64
C ILE A 56 -2.00 35.02 24.15
N ASP A 57 -2.27 36.09 24.88
CA ASP A 57 -2.32 36.05 26.34
C ASP A 57 -3.69 35.50 26.75
N ARG A 58 -3.69 34.37 27.46
CA ARG A 58 -4.89 33.66 27.92
C ARG A 58 -5.07 33.76 29.42
N GLU A 59 -4.25 34.55 30.11
CA GLU A 59 -4.39 34.74 31.56
C GLU A 59 -5.70 35.46 31.90
N ALA A 60 -6.37 35.02 32.96
CA ALA A 60 -7.64 35.60 33.39
C ALA A 60 -7.38 36.95 34.08
N CYS A 61 -7.95 38.04 33.55
CA CYS A 61 -7.86 39.35 34.18
C CYS A 61 -9.01 39.60 35.18
N SER A 62 -8.72 40.37 36.23
CA SER A 62 -9.70 40.75 37.25
C SER A 62 -10.62 41.86 36.75
N MET A 63 -11.85 41.94 37.31
CA MET A 63 -12.80 43.01 36.95
C MET A 63 -12.20 44.40 37.22
N GLY A 64 -12.02 45.19 36.17
CA GLY A 64 -11.52 46.58 36.24
C GLY A 64 -10.10 46.77 35.72
N GLU A 65 -9.38 45.70 35.38
CA GLU A 65 -8.05 45.79 34.77
C GLU A 65 -8.12 45.78 33.24
N VAL A 66 -7.18 46.49 32.61
CA VAL A 66 -7.01 46.46 31.15
C VAL A 66 -6.39 45.11 30.77
N CYS A 67 -7.24 44.19 30.34
CA CYS A 67 -6.88 42.85 29.90
C CYS A 67 -5.93 42.93 28.69
N ARG A 68 -4.69 42.45 28.82
CA ARG A 68 -3.80 42.30 27.67
C ARG A 68 -4.28 41.11 26.84
N GLN A 69 -4.47 41.32 25.55
CA GLN A 69 -4.98 40.28 24.64
C GLN A 69 -3.85 39.46 23.99
N HIS A 70 -2.63 39.99 24.02
CA HIS A 70 -1.43 39.37 23.48
C HIS A 70 -0.19 39.80 24.26
N ARG A 71 0.86 38.99 24.14
CA ARG A 71 2.21 39.25 24.64
C ARG A 71 3.19 39.16 23.47
N CYS A 72 4.28 39.91 23.56
CA CYS A 72 5.38 39.82 22.61
C CYS A 72 6.55 39.15 23.32
N ASP A 73 6.95 38.00 22.81
CA ASP A 73 8.09 37.23 23.31
C ASP A 73 9.26 37.35 22.34
N ASP A 74 10.48 37.24 22.86
CA ASP A 74 11.67 37.18 22.00
C ASP A 74 11.64 35.88 21.19
N GLY A 75 11.95 36.01 19.90
CA GLY A 75 11.94 34.91 18.94
C GLY A 75 13.30 34.65 18.33
N CYS A 76 13.58 33.39 18.02
CA CYS A 76 14.73 32.98 17.22
C CYS A 76 14.26 32.47 15.85
N LYS A 77 15.13 32.58 14.84
CA LYS A 77 14.86 31.99 13.52
C LYS A 77 15.00 30.48 13.57
N LEU A 78 14.13 29.81 12.82
CA LEU A 78 14.16 28.38 12.63
C LEU A 78 15.21 27.99 11.56
N GLY A 79 16.49 28.17 11.88
CA GLY A 79 17.62 28.01 10.97
C GLY A 79 17.92 29.27 10.12
N ASP A 80 19.13 29.34 9.55
CA ASP A 80 19.65 30.57 8.92
C ASP A 80 18.90 31.01 7.65
N SER A 81 18.25 30.08 6.95
CA SER A 81 17.54 30.35 5.69
C SER A 81 16.02 30.51 5.84
N SER A 82 15.47 30.45 7.07
CA SER A 82 14.03 30.54 7.32
C SER A 82 13.60 31.92 7.80
N ASN A 83 12.42 32.37 7.38
CA ASN A 83 11.76 33.56 7.90
C ASN A 83 10.77 33.25 9.05
N PHE A 84 10.64 31.98 9.45
CA PHE A 84 9.82 31.59 10.58
C PHE A 84 10.53 31.87 11.90
N LEU A 85 9.86 32.63 12.77
CA LEU A 85 10.32 32.95 14.13
C LEU A 85 9.53 32.12 15.14
N VAL A 86 10.24 31.64 16.16
CA VAL A 86 9.70 30.79 17.23
C VAL A 86 10.13 31.36 18.58
N PRO A 87 9.28 31.32 19.63
CA PRO A 87 9.66 31.85 20.94
C PRO A 87 10.87 31.12 21.51
N VAL A 88 11.80 31.87 22.11
CA VAL A 88 13.01 31.29 22.75
C VAL A 88 12.62 30.26 23.80
N GLY A 89 13.25 29.08 23.76
CA GLY A 89 12.99 27.97 24.69
C GLY A 89 11.87 27.00 24.26
N SER A 90 11.27 27.21 23.08
CA SER A 90 10.28 26.28 22.52
C SER A 90 10.93 25.08 21.83
N TRP A 91 10.34 23.90 21.99
CA TRP A 91 10.69 22.71 21.22
C TRP A 91 9.93 22.71 19.90
N ILE A 92 10.64 22.64 18.77
CA ILE A 92 10.02 22.64 17.44
C ILE A 92 10.43 21.38 16.70
N ARG A 93 9.46 20.75 16.03
CA ARG A 93 9.70 19.63 15.12
C ARG A 93 9.87 20.18 13.71
N LEU A 94 11.10 20.21 13.24
CA LEU A 94 11.41 20.56 11.85
C LEU A 94 10.87 19.43 10.96
N THR A 95 10.00 19.77 10.00
CA THR A 95 9.74 18.91 8.85
C THR A 95 10.56 19.49 7.71
N ASP A 96 11.48 18.69 7.18
CA ASP A 96 12.37 19.10 6.10
C ASP A 96 11.57 19.48 4.86
N ARG A 97 12.02 20.51 4.14
CA ARG A 97 11.28 21.21 3.09
C ARG A 97 11.42 20.57 1.71
N ASP A 98 12.30 19.59 1.53
CA ASP A 98 12.47 18.87 0.25
C ASP A 98 12.07 17.38 0.32
N SER A 99 11.73 16.86 1.50
CA SER A 99 11.18 15.52 1.68
C SER A 99 9.82 15.61 2.37
N MET A 100 8.74 15.44 1.61
CA MET A 100 7.42 15.11 2.14
C MET A 100 7.38 13.66 2.68
N GLU A 101 8.49 13.19 3.25
CA GLU A 101 8.64 11.88 3.84
C GLU A 101 8.18 11.95 5.29
N VAL A 102 6.91 11.61 5.49
CA VAL A 102 6.38 11.12 6.77
C VAL A 102 6.93 9.70 7.07
N ILE A 103 7.75 9.18 6.16
CA ILE A 103 8.33 7.85 6.16
C ILE A 103 9.74 7.93 6.70
N ILE A 104 10.01 7.15 7.74
CA ILE A 104 11.28 7.04 8.42
C ILE A 104 11.78 5.63 8.17
N HIS A 105 13.04 5.48 7.76
CA HIS A 105 13.67 4.17 7.70
C HIS A 105 14.40 3.90 9.01
N ILE A 106 14.04 2.82 9.68
CA ILE A 106 14.77 2.29 10.84
C ILE A 106 15.32 0.94 10.40
N ASP A 107 16.62 0.89 10.19
CA ASP A 107 17.29 -0.22 9.50
C ASP A 107 16.65 -0.46 8.11
N CYS A 108 16.16 -1.67 7.86
CA CYS A 108 15.42 -2.05 6.65
C CYS A 108 13.89 -1.85 6.79
N ASN A 109 13.42 -1.42 7.96
CA ASN A 109 12.01 -1.22 8.23
C ASN A 109 11.53 0.16 7.80
N ILE A 110 10.35 0.19 7.20
CA ILE A 110 9.64 1.40 6.80
C ILE A 110 8.73 1.76 7.96
N CYS A 111 8.89 2.95 8.52
CA CYS A 111 8.16 3.46 9.66
C CYS A 111 7.44 4.77 9.32
N THR A 112 6.36 5.07 10.03
CA THR A 112 5.64 6.33 9.91
C THR A 112 5.06 6.70 11.26
N CYS A 113 5.03 8.01 11.56
CA CYS A 113 4.33 8.51 12.74
C CYS A 113 2.87 8.81 12.37
N TYR A 114 1.93 8.16 13.04
CA TYR A 114 0.51 8.38 12.82
C TYR A 114 -0.21 8.58 14.16
N LYS A 115 -0.88 9.74 14.31
CA LYS A 115 -1.53 10.16 15.56
C LYS A 115 -0.62 10.05 16.80
N GLY A 116 0.66 10.38 16.64
CA GLY A 116 1.66 10.34 17.72
C GLY A 116 2.18 8.93 18.06
N VAL A 117 1.78 7.90 17.32
CA VAL A 117 2.27 6.53 17.48
C VAL A 117 3.17 6.18 16.30
N GLU A 118 4.32 5.57 16.58
CA GLU A 118 5.20 5.02 15.57
C GLU A 118 4.67 3.65 15.11
N ILE A 119 4.51 3.50 13.80
CA ILE A 119 4.08 2.25 13.17
C ILE A 119 5.12 1.89 12.12
N CYS A 120 5.65 0.67 12.21
CA CYS A 120 6.74 0.18 11.36
C CYS A 120 6.36 -1.14 10.69
N SER A 121 6.96 -1.43 9.54
CA SER A 121 7.06 -2.81 9.05
C SER A 121 7.82 -3.66 10.06
N SER A 122 7.51 -4.95 10.12
CA SER A 122 8.11 -5.90 11.06
C SER A 122 9.10 -6.83 10.36
N ARG A 123 9.97 -6.27 9.51
CA ARG A 123 11.02 -7.03 8.84
C ARG A 123 12.17 -7.29 9.80
N GLN A 124 12.77 -8.47 9.65
CA GLN A 124 13.98 -8.79 10.37
C GLN A 124 15.19 -8.33 9.55
N CYS A 125 15.81 -7.24 9.99
CA CYS A 125 16.92 -6.61 9.29
C CYS A 125 18.24 -7.25 9.72
N LEU A 126 18.95 -7.83 8.76
CA LEU A 126 20.35 -8.22 8.95
C LEU A 126 21.21 -6.95 9.01
N THR A 127 21.83 -6.69 10.15
CA THR A 127 22.83 -5.62 10.26
C THR A 127 24.21 -6.18 9.90
N SER A 128 25.05 -5.37 9.23
CA SER A 128 26.43 -5.75 8.88
C SER A 128 27.35 -5.95 10.09
N GLU A 129 26.84 -5.78 11.31
CA GLU A 129 27.55 -5.89 12.59
C GLU A 129 27.28 -7.22 13.31
N MET A 130 26.39 -8.08 12.80
CA MET A 130 26.10 -9.38 13.42
C MET A 130 27.30 -10.32 13.32
N LEU A 131 27.59 -11.05 14.42
CA LEU A 131 28.66 -12.02 14.43
C LEU A 131 28.36 -13.14 13.41
N PRO A 132 29.38 -13.76 12.78
CA PRO A 132 29.17 -14.84 11.81
C PRO A 132 28.24 -15.95 12.33
N GLU A 133 28.30 -16.29 13.62
CA GLU A 133 27.45 -17.30 14.26
C GLU A 133 25.95 -16.92 14.38
N GLU A 134 25.63 -15.63 14.36
CA GLU A 134 24.25 -15.12 14.35
C GLU A 134 23.68 -15.14 12.93
N GLN A 135 24.55 -14.87 11.93
CA GLN A 135 24.20 -14.96 10.52
C GLN A 135 23.81 -16.40 10.09
N HIS A 136 24.38 -17.43 10.72
CA HIS A 136 24.01 -18.84 10.48
C HIS A 136 22.66 -19.26 11.10
N ARG A 137 22.11 -18.48 12.04
CA ARG A 137 20.81 -18.73 12.65
C ARG A 137 19.66 -18.00 11.97
N TYR A 138 20.00 -17.06 11.09
CA TYR A 138 19.01 -16.33 10.30
C TYR A 138 18.42 -17.25 9.25
N THR A 139 17.13 -17.55 9.40
CA THR A 139 16.40 -18.45 8.49
C THR A 139 15.91 -17.75 7.22
N GLY A 140 16.13 -16.43 7.09
CA GLY A 140 15.56 -15.64 6.00
C GLY A 140 14.07 -15.32 6.18
N LEU A 141 13.46 -15.72 7.30
CA LEU A 141 12.03 -15.55 7.60
C LEU A 141 11.79 -14.72 8.87
N PRO A 142 10.60 -14.12 9.04
CA PRO A 142 10.26 -13.28 10.18
C PRO A 142 10.32 -14.07 11.49
N CYS A 143 10.76 -13.41 12.56
CA CYS A 143 10.87 -13.99 13.89
C CYS A 143 11.77 -15.26 13.96
N ASP A 144 12.76 -15.38 13.07
CA ASP A 144 13.62 -16.56 12.92
C ASP A 144 12.84 -17.88 12.80
N CYS A 145 11.65 -17.83 12.20
CA CYS A 145 10.84 -19.03 11.97
C CYS A 145 11.54 -20.00 11.02
N SER A 146 11.38 -21.30 11.24
CA SER A 146 11.80 -22.32 10.26
C SER A 146 11.03 -22.17 8.95
N ASP A 147 11.69 -22.53 7.86
CA ASP A 147 11.16 -22.63 6.50
C ASP A 147 10.25 -23.84 6.28
N GLN A 148 10.05 -24.70 7.29
CA GLN A 148 9.18 -25.87 7.18
C GLN A 148 7.73 -25.48 6.84
N TYR A 149 7.27 -25.94 5.68
CA TYR A 149 5.91 -25.73 5.21
C TYR A 149 4.91 -26.68 5.91
N VAL A 150 4.21 -26.15 6.90
CA VAL A 150 3.10 -26.82 7.61
C VAL A 150 1.96 -25.82 7.72
N PRO A 151 1.11 -25.72 6.68
CA PRO A 151 0.23 -24.58 6.54
C PRO A 151 -0.88 -24.58 7.59
N ILE A 152 -1.37 -23.39 7.91
CA ILE A 152 -2.48 -23.16 8.81
C ILE A 152 -3.42 -22.11 8.24
N CYS A 153 -4.72 -22.26 8.48
CA CYS A 153 -5.73 -21.28 8.16
C CYS A 153 -6.05 -20.44 9.39
N ALA A 154 -5.67 -19.18 9.36
CA ALA A 154 -5.89 -18.24 10.47
C ALA A 154 -7.33 -17.70 10.47
N VAL A 155 -7.79 -17.22 11.63
CA VAL A 155 -9.13 -16.62 11.80
C VAL A 155 -9.41 -15.39 10.93
N ASN A 156 -8.38 -14.76 10.37
CA ASN A 156 -8.51 -13.66 9.42
C ASN A 156 -8.71 -14.15 7.97
N GLY A 157 -8.85 -15.45 7.74
CA GLY A 157 -9.09 -16.04 6.42
C GLY A 157 -7.85 -16.15 5.53
N LYS A 158 -6.65 -15.94 6.08
CA LYS A 158 -5.38 -16.11 5.38
C LYS A 158 -4.71 -17.44 5.74
N THR A 159 -4.19 -18.16 4.74
CA THR A 159 -3.23 -19.25 4.95
C THR A 159 -1.84 -18.70 5.25
N TYR A 160 -1.23 -19.21 6.32
CA TYR A 160 0.18 -18.98 6.62
C TYR A 160 0.97 -20.27 6.42
N PRO A 161 2.21 -20.21 5.92
CA PRO A 161 3.05 -21.41 5.70
C PRO A 161 3.39 -22.17 6.98
N SER A 162 3.32 -21.52 8.15
CA SER A 162 3.51 -22.17 9.45
C SER A 162 2.80 -21.42 10.57
N ALA A 163 2.54 -22.12 11.68
CA ALA A 163 2.02 -21.51 12.91
C ALA A 163 2.95 -20.43 13.48
N CYS A 164 4.28 -20.62 13.35
CA CYS A 164 5.28 -19.63 13.78
C CYS A 164 5.09 -18.30 13.04
N LEU A 165 4.97 -18.35 11.70
CA LEU A 165 4.79 -17.17 10.86
C LEU A 165 3.45 -16.46 11.15
N ALA A 166 2.39 -17.24 11.36
CA ALA A 166 1.08 -16.70 11.75
C ALA A 166 1.16 -15.94 13.08
N ASN A 167 1.82 -16.52 14.08
CA ASN A 167 2.00 -15.89 15.39
C ASN A 167 2.92 -14.65 15.31
N CYS A 168 3.93 -14.66 14.43
CA CYS A 168 4.80 -13.52 14.20
C CYS A 168 4.05 -12.31 13.61
N ALA A 169 3.29 -12.51 12.52
CA ALA A 169 2.61 -11.44 11.81
C ALA A 169 1.36 -10.91 12.52
N GLU A 170 0.58 -11.82 13.12
CA GLU A 170 -0.76 -11.52 13.63
C GLU A 170 -0.86 -11.58 15.16
N LYS A 171 0.23 -11.94 15.87
CA LYS A 171 0.23 -12.17 17.33
C LYS A 171 -0.92 -13.10 17.75
N LEU A 172 -1.12 -14.15 16.95
CA LEU A 172 -2.13 -15.16 17.18
C LEU A 172 -1.69 -16.10 18.31
N SER A 173 -2.68 -16.84 18.83
CA SER A 173 -2.47 -17.97 19.72
C SER A 173 -3.01 -19.23 19.04
N ASP A 174 -2.61 -20.41 19.51
CA ASP A 174 -2.92 -21.70 18.87
C ASP A 174 -4.42 -21.97 18.67
N LEU A 175 -5.28 -21.32 19.46
CA LEU A 175 -6.74 -21.44 19.35
C LEU A 175 -7.34 -20.58 18.21
N LYS A 176 -6.55 -19.72 17.58
CA LYS A 176 -6.99 -18.77 16.54
C LYS A 176 -6.63 -19.21 15.11
N PHE A 177 -6.24 -20.46 14.92
CA PHE A 177 -6.05 -21.04 13.60
C PHE A 177 -6.40 -22.52 13.58
N LYS A 178 -6.50 -23.08 12.38
CA LYS A 178 -6.65 -24.52 12.14
C LYS A 178 -5.51 -24.99 11.26
N TYR A 179 -5.06 -26.24 11.42
CA TYR A 179 -4.09 -26.82 10.52
C TYR A 179 -4.67 -27.03 9.13
N GLY A 180 -3.84 -26.78 8.12
CA GLY A 180 -4.19 -26.84 6.71
C GLY A 180 -4.57 -25.49 6.10
N ASP A 181 -4.59 -25.43 4.77
CA ASP A 181 -4.94 -24.23 4.01
C ASP A 181 -6.42 -23.83 4.18
N CYS A 182 -6.70 -22.53 4.02
CA CYS A 182 -8.07 -22.00 4.02
C CYS A 182 -8.92 -22.51 2.83
N SER A 183 -8.28 -23.07 1.81
CA SER A 183 -8.95 -23.70 0.67
C SER A 183 -9.49 -25.11 0.94
N MET A 184 -8.98 -25.83 1.96
CA MET A 184 -9.34 -27.23 2.22
C MET A 184 -10.74 -27.43 2.83
N GLY A 185 -11.32 -26.40 3.44
CA GLY A 185 -12.67 -26.45 4.00
C GLY A 185 -13.71 -25.79 3.10
N ASP A 186 -14.92 -26.36 3.05
CA ASP A 186 -16.08 -25.66 2.50
C ASP A 186 -16.74 -24.81 3.62
N PRO A 187 -16.73 -23.47 3.49
CA PRO A 187 -17.33 -22.58 4.49
C PRO A 187 -18.85 -22.76 4.61
N CYS A 188 -19.50 -23.37 3.61
CA CYS A 188 -20.94 -23.61 3.58
C CYS A 188 -21.37 -24.98 4.11
N SER A 189 -20.44 -25.82 4.58
CA SER A 189 -20.76 -27.15 5.08
C SER A 189 -21.49 -27.16 6.43
N SER A 190 -21.50 -26.05 7.17
CA SER A 190 -22.24 -25.94 8.43
C SER A 190 -23.74 -25.74 8.17
N PRO A 191 -24.63 -26.54 8.79
CA PRO A 191 -26.08 -26.40 8.61
C PRO A 191 -26.62 -25.06 9.11
N ASP A 192 -25.92 -24.44 10.06
CA ASP A 192 -26.25 -23.11 10.61
C ASP A 192 -25.50 -21.96 9.92
N ALA A 193 -24.82 -22.21 8.79
CA ALA A 193 -24.09 -21.16 8.07
C ALA A 193 -25.05 -20.06 7.60
N CYS A 194 -26.16 -20.44 6.94
CA CYS A 194 -27.11 -19.48 6.39
C CYS A 194 -28.52 -19.70 6.97
N PRO A 195 -29.30 -18.62 7.19
CA PRO A 195 -30.69 -18.74 7.61
C PRO A 195 -31.53 -19.59 6.64
N SER A 196 -32.55 -20.26 7.18
CA SER A 196 -33.49 -21.06 6.39
C SER A 196 -34.07 -20.28 5.22
N GLY A 197 -34.03 -20.89 4.03
CA GLY A 197 -34.55 -20.27 2.81
C GLY A 197 -33.56 -19.35 2.10
N THR A 198 -32.28 -19.33 2.48
CA THR A 198 -31.19 -18.70 1.72
C THR A 198 -30.19 -19.76 1.24
N TRP A 199 -29.44 -19.47 0.17
CA TRP A 199 -28.35 -20.35 -0.29
C TRP A 199 -27.00 -19.80 0.15
N CYS A 200 -26.18 -20.69 0.72
CA CYS A 200 -24.81 -20.37 1.06
C CYS A 200 -23.91 -20.47 -0.18
N MET A 201 -23.10 -19.44 -0.41
CA MET A 201 -22.07 -19.43 -1.45
C MET A 201 -20.71 -19.10 -0.82
N PRO A 202 -19.66 -19.90 -1.10
CA PRO A 202 -18.32 -19.59 -0.64
C PRO A 202 -17.86 -18.21 -1.15
N LYS A 203 -17.33 -17.39 -0.24
CA LYS A 203 -16.78 -16.06 -0.51
C LYS A 203 -15.54 -15.88 0.34
N ARG A 204 -14.47 -16.58 -0.06
CA ARG A 204 -13.19 -16.55 0.68
C ARG A 204 -12.63 -15.14 0.69
N ALA A 205 -12.23 -14.67 1.87
CA ALA A 205 -11.77 -13.31 2.06
C ALA A 205 -10.70 -13.24 3.16
N VAL A 206 -9.69 -12.39 2.94
CA VAL A 206 -8.71 -12.02 3.96
C VAL A 206 -9.18 -10.73 4.62
N CYS A 207 -9.38 -10.76 5.94
CA CYS A 207 -9.80 -9.59 6.72
C CYS A 207 -8.59 -8.83 7.25
N LEU A 208 -8.56 -7.51 7.02
CA LEU A 208 -7.53 -6.59 7.53
C LEU A 208 -7.87 -6.02 8.91
N SER A 209 -9.14 -6.05 9.28
CA SER A 209 -9.68 -5.64 10.59
C SER A 209 -10.29 -6.84 11.31
N VAL A 210 -10.15 -6.92 12.63
CA VAL A 210 -10.69 -8.03 13.43
C VAL A 210 -11.50 -7.62 14.68
N PRO A 211 -12.45 -6.66 14.64
CA PRO A 211 -13.42 -6.55 15.74
C PRO A 211 -14.80 -7.06 15.31
N LEU A 212 -15.30 -8.04 16.08
CA LEU A 212 -16.69 -8.51 16.18
C LEU A 212 -17.19 -9.34 14.97
N GLU A 213 -17.37 -10.63 15.23
CA GLU A 213 -17.90 -11.67 14.32
C GLU A 213 -16.97 -12.05 13.14
N LYS A 214 -16.18 -13.11 13.42
CA LYS A 214 -15.43 -14.01 12.52
C LYS A 214 -15.38 -13.59 11.05
N CYS A 215 -14.17 -13.36 10.53
CA CYS A 215 -13.91 -13.08 9.11
C CYS A 215 -14.75 -13.98 8.18
N GLN A 216 -15.83 -13.40 7.64
CA GLN A 216 -16.91 -14.14 7.03
C GLN A 216 -16.46 -14.74 5.69
N GLN A 217 -16.42 -16.07 5.59
CA GLN A 217 -15.91 -16.80 4.41
C GLN A 217 -17.01 -17.25 3.42
N TYR A 218 -18.25 -16.83 3.64
CA TYR A 218 -19.40 -17.18 2.80
C TYR A 218 -20.43 -16.06 2.80
N GLU A 219 -21.27 -16.03 1.77
CA GLU A 219 -22.40 -15.11 1.64
C GLU A 219 -23.69 -15.90 1.48
N CYS A 220 -24.78 -15.40 2.06
CA CYS A 220 -26.10 -16.02 1.98
C CYS A 220 -26.97 -15.22 1.01
N ASP A 221 -27.34 -15.82 -0.12
CA ASP A 221 -28.15 -15.16 -1.15
C ASP A 221 -29.61 -15.62 -1.08
N PRO A 222 -30.58 -14.69 -1.08
CA PRO A 222 -31.99 -15.04 -1.15
C PRO A 222 -32.39 -15.70 -2.49
N PRO A 223 -33.41 -16.56 -2.49
CA PRO A 223 -33.80 -17.36 -3.64
C PRO A 223 -34.38 -16.55 -4.80
N ALA A 224 -34.80 -15.30 -4.57
CA ALA A 224 -35.30 -14.39 -5.60
C ALA A 224 -34.19 -13.85 -6.54
N SER A 225 -32.92 -13.94 -6.13
CA SER A 225 -31.77 -13.46 -6.92
C SER A 225 -31.47 -14.34 -8.15
N ARG A 226 -32.02 -15.57 -8.23
CA ARG A 226 -31.83 -16.48 -9.38
C ARG A 226 -32.49 -16.05 -10.70
N ASN A 227 -33.42 -15.08 -10.66
CA ASN A 227 -34.04 -14.55 -11.88
C ASN A 227 -33.17 -13.50 -12.57
N LEU A 228 -32.07 -13.09 -11.95
CA LEU A 228 -31.00 -12.40 -12.65
C LEU A 228 -30.09 -13.48 -13.25
N PRO A 229 -29.70 -13.36 -14.54
CA PRO A 229 -28.67 -14.23 -15.06
C PRO A 229 -27.49 -14.13 -14.10
N SER A 230 -27.00 -15.29 -13.64
CA SER A 230 -25.78 -15.39 -12.86
C SER A 230 -24.75 -14.51 -13.56
N VAL A 231 -24.45 -13.36 -12.97
CA VAL A 231 -23.31 -12.56 -13.36
C VAL A 231 -22.16 -13.47 -13.03
N ALA A 232 -21.72 -14.25 -14.03
CA ALA A 232 -20.38 -14.77 -14.06
C ALA A 232 -19.53 -13.57 -13.65
N TYR A 233 -18.74 -13.72 -12.58
CA TYR A 233 -17.79 -12.72 -12.13
C TYR A 233 -16.88 -12.40 -13.33
N GLN A 234 -17.32 -11.47 -14.18
CA GLN A 234 -16.57 -10.95 -15.29
C GLN A 234 -15.53 -10.08 -14.63
N SER A 235 -14.34 -10.63 -14.48
CA SER A 235 -13.16 -9.79 -14.37
C SER A 235 -13.20 -8.82 -15.55
N PRO A 236 -13.17 -7.50 -15.32
CA PRO A 236 -12.95 -6.58 -16.41
C PRO A 236 -11.49 -6.78 -16.86
N LYS A 237 -11.33 -7.35 -18.07
CA LYS A 237 -10.09 -7.48 -18.88
C LYS A 237 -9.33 -8.83 -18.88
N LEU A 238 -9.98 -9.96 -18.68
CA LEU A 238 -9.50 -11.22 -19.28
C LEU A 238 -10.43 -11.53 -20.46
N THR A 239 -9.89 -11.60 -21.66
CA THR A 239 -10.67 -11.99 -22.85
C THR A 239 -11.31 -13.35 -22.58
N GLU A 240 -12.63 -13.42 -22.73
CA GLU A 240 -13.54 -14.56 -22.46
C GLU A 240 -13.15 -15.91 -23.09
N GLY A 241 -12.07 -15.99 -23.88
CA GLY A 241 -11.61 -17.21 -24.56
C GLY A 241 -10.45 -17.97 -23.89
N GLU A 242 -9.87 -17.51 -22.78
CA GLU A 242 -8.56 -18.01 -22.30
C GLU A 242 -8.59 -18.91 -21.05
N CYS A 243 -9.75 -19.15 -20.47
CA CYS A 243 -9.90 -20.11 -19.37
C CYS A 243 -10.54 -21.43 -19.84
N HIS A 244 -9.90 -22.11 -20.79
CA HIS A 244 -10.11 -23.56 -20.99
C HIS A 244 -9.00 -24.26 -20.21
N GLY A 245 -9.33 -24.69 -18.98
CA GLY A 245 -8.34 -25.12 -18.01
C GLY A 245 -7.79 -26.51 -18.29
N ASP A 246 -6.46 -26.65 -18.23
CA ASP A 246 -5.77 -27.94 -18.15
C ASP A 246 -6.01 -28.66 -16.81
N GLY A 247 -6.71 -28.02 -15.85
CA GLY A 247 -7.05 -28.57 -14.53
C GLY A 247 -5.86 -28.73 -13.58
N VAL A 248 -4.71 -28.15 -13.92
CA VAL A 248 -3.47 -28.24 -13.14
C VAL A 248 -3.52 -27.27 -11.96
N GLN A 249 -3.34 -27.79 -10.74
CA GLN A 249 -3.24 -26.97 -9.53
C GLN A 249 -2.03 -26.03 -9.59
N VAL A 250 -2.14 -24.89 -8.92
CA VAL A 250 -1.08 -23.89 -8.85
C VAL A 250 -0.99 -23.28 -7.45
N CYS A 251 0.21 -22.92 -7.02
CA CYS A 251 0.44 -22.10 -5.85
C CYS A 251 0.40 -20.63 -6.27
N GLY A 252 -0.44 -19.83 -5.62
CA GLY A 252 -0.44 -18.39 -5.82
C GLY A 252 0.65 -17.71 -5.00
N HIS A 253 1.12 -16.54 -5.43
CA HIS A 253 2.06 -15.71 -4.66
C HIS A 253 1.50 -15.26 -3.31
N ASN A 254 0.19 -15.38 -3.11
CA ASN A 254 -0.49 -15.18 -1.84
C ASN A 254 -0.39 -16.38 -0.88
N GLY A 255 0.26 -17.47 -1.27
CA GLY A 255 0.44 -18.68 -0.47
C GLY A 255 -0.78 -19.60 -0.42
N GLU A 256 -1.73 -19.43 -1.34
CA GLU A 256 -2.93 -20.26 -1.45
C GLU A 256 -2.84 -21.20 -2.67
N THR A 257 -3.26 -22.45 -2.47
CA THR A 257 -3.39 -23.43 -3.56
C THR A 257 -4.70 -23.24 -4.32
N TYR A 258 -4.61 -23.11 -5.64
CA TYR A 258 -5.76 -22.98 -6.53
C TYR A 258 -5.88 -24.18 -7.46
N PRO A 259 -7.11 -24.57 -7.87
CA PRO A 259 -7.34 -25.68 -8.79
C PRO A 259 -6.86 -25.39 -10.22
N SER A 260 -6.66 -24.13 -10.58
CA SER A 260 -6.05 -23.74 -11.85
C SER A 260 -5.51 -22.31 -11.81
N LYS A 261 -4.62 -21.99 -12.76
CA LYS A 261 -4.14 -20.63 -13.04
C LYS A 261 -5.27 -19.62 -13.21
N CYS A 262 -6.35 -20.00 -13.88
CA CYS A 262 -7.48 -19.11 -14.09
C CYS A 262 -8.19 -18.74 -12.79
N VAL A 263 -8.38 -19.73 -11.90
CA VAL A 263 -9.01 -19.47 -10.59
C VAL A 263 -8.10 -18.58 -9.73
N ALA A 264 -6.78 -18.78 -9.77
CA ALA A 264 -5.84 -17.89 -9.10
C ALA A 264 -5.98 -16.42 -9.58
N TRP A 265 -6.05 -16.20 -10.90
CA TRP A 265 -6.26 -14.86 -11.46
C TRP A 265 -7.62 -14.23 -11.13
N GLN A 266 -8.69 -15.04 -11.10
CA GLN A 266 -10.01 -14.59 -10.65
C GLN A 266 -9.98 -14.10 -9.20
N HIS A 267 -9.15 -14.72 -8.36
CA HIS A 267 -8.87 -14.33 -6.98
C HIS A 267 -7.78 -13.25 -6.85
N LYS A 268 -7.45 -12.53 -7.93
CA LYS A 268 -6.51 -11.39 -7.93
C LYS A 268 -5.12 -11.73 -7.36
N THR A 269 -4.66 -12.96 -7.59
CA THR A 269 -3.27 -13.37 -7.31
C THR A 269 -2.54 -13.85 -8.57
N THR A 270 -1.22 -13.66 -8.60
CA THR A 270 -0.32 -14.21 -9.64
C THR A 270 0.16 -15.60 -9.24
N VAL A 271 0.56 -16.44 -10.20
CA VAL A 271 1.05 -17.80 -9.92
C VAL A 271 2.51 -17.77 -9.52
N ASP A 272 2.83 -18.32 -8.35
CA ASP A 272 4.19 -18.56 -7.85
C ASP A 272 4.80 -19.75 -8.61
N TYR A 273 4.25 -20.94 -8.42
CA TYR A 273 4.69 -22.16 -9.11
C TYR A 273 3.53 -23.13 -9.39
N LEU A 274 3.81 -24.15 -10.20
CA LEU A 274 2.85 -25.21 -10.53
C LEU A 274 2.76 -26.24 -9.41
N GLY A 275 1.57 -26.82 -9.22
CA GLY A 275 1.28 -27.74 -8.11
C GLY A 275 0.67 -27.03 -6.88
N PRO A 276 0.39 -27.77 -5.80
CA PRO A 276 -0.01 -27.18 -4.53
C PRO A 276 1.13 -26.38 -3.89
N CYS A 277 0.81 -25.47 -2.98
CA CYS A 277 1.83 -24.79 -2.20
C CYS A 277 2.53 -25.77 -1.25
N GLU A 278 3.86 -25.81 -1.31
CA GLU A 278 4.72 -26.72 -0.54
C GLU A 278 5.98 -26.06 0.02
N ALA A 279 6.27 -24.81 -0.37
CA ALA A 279 7.45 -24.06 0.01
C ALA A 279 7.13 -22.59 0.29
N VAL A 280 7.96 -21.96 1.12
CA VAL A 280 7.94 -20.51 1.41
C VAL A 280 9.31 -19.92 1.06
N GLY A 281 9.31 -18.78 0.36
CA GLY A 281 10.54 -18.10 0.00
C GLY A 281 11.11 -17.21 1.09
N PRO A 282 12.44 -16.96 1.06
CA PRO A 282 13.07 -16.03 1.98
C PRO A 282 12.58 -14.60 1.73
N ILE A 283 12.70 -13.76 2.74
CA ILE A 283 12.24 -12.36 2.72
C ILE A 283 13.41 -11.38 2.54
N SER A 284 14.62 -11.79 2.92
CA SER A 284 15.82 -11.00 2.75
C SER A 284 16.37 -11.08 1.33
N ASP A 285 16.96 -9.99 0.84
CA ASP A 285 17.82 -9.98 -0.36
C ASP A 285 19.15 -10.76 -0.16
N VAL A 286 19.25 -11.56 0.91
CA VAL A 286 20.40 -12.41 1.23
C VAL A 286 20.03 -13.84 0.89
N ASP A 287 20.82 -14.43 -0.02
CA ASP A 287 20.73 -15.82 -0.46
C ASP A 287 20.90 -16.74 0.75
N THR A 288 19.78 -17.16 1.32
CA THR A 288 19.70 -18.22 2.33
C THR A 288 19.14 -19.46 1.65
N VAL A 289 19.69 -20.63 1.99
CA VAL A 289 19.18 -21.92 1.50
C VAL A 289 17.70 -22.00 1.89
N SER A 290 16.82 -22.11 0.90
CA SER A 290 15.38 -22.10 1.11
C SER A 290 14.75 -23.30 0.43
N GLN A 291 13.56 -23.70 0.89
CA GLN A 291 12.78 -24.78 0.25
C GLN A 291 12.41 -24.47 -1.21
N CYS A 292 12.62 -23.23 -1.66
CA CYS A 292 12.44 -22.85 -3.05
C CYS A 292 13.48 -23.45 -4.00
N ASP A 293 14.60 -24.00 -3.52
CA ASP A 293 15.62 -24.62 -4.38
C ASP A 293 15.07 -25.85 -5.15
N THR A 294 14.01 -26.48 -4.64
CA THR A 294 13.34 -27.61 -5.31
C THR A 294 12.14 -27.19 -6.15
N ILE A 295 11.78 -25.90 -6.15
CA ILE A 295 10.64 -25.37 -6.89
C ILE A 295 11.06 -25.01 -8.31
N ASP A 296 10.32 -25.54 -9.29
CA ASP A 296 10.49 -25.15 -10.69
C ASP A 296 9.62 -23.94 -11.01
N CYS A 297 10.28 -22.81 -11.28
CA CYS A 297 9.60 -21.55 -11.48
C CYS A 297 9.07 -21.40 -12.92
N PRO A 298 7.84 -20.86 -13.08
CA PRO A 298 7.28 -20.62 -14.39
C PRO A 298 8.11 -19.56 -15.13
N GLU A 299 8.17 -19.70 -16.46
CA GLU A 299 8.84 -18.71 -17.30
C GLU A 299 8.19 -17.32 -17.15
N LEU A 300 9.05 -16.30 -17.08
CA LEU A 300 8.61 -14.90 -17.07
C LEU A 300 7.91 -14.56 -18.38
N LEU A 301 6.91 -13.66 -18.32
CA LEU A 301 6.13 -13.23 -19.48
C LEU A 301 6.99 -12.59 -20.60
N SER A 302 8.19 -12.12 -20.28
CA SER A 302 9.11 -11.49 -21.23
C SER A 302 10.55 -11.83 -20.89
N THR A 303 11.36 -12.16 -21.90
CA THR A 303 12.80 -12.41 -21.74
C THR A 303 13.58 -11.16 -21.34
N ASN A 304 13.01 -9.97 -21.58
CA ASN A 304 13.64 -8.69 -21.22
C ASN A 304 13.33 -8.27 -19.77
N CYS A 305 12.57 -9.08 -19.03
CA CYS A 305 12.22 -8.82 -17.64
C CYS A 305 13.12 -9.67 -16.74
N MET A 306 13.82 -9.05 -15.79
CA MET A 306 14.63 -9.80 -14.81
C MET A 306 13.80 -10.38 -13.66
N GLY A 307 12.52 -9.98 -13.59
CA GLY A 307 11.59 -10.43 -12.56
C GLY A 307 11.87 -9.81 -11.19
N ILE A 308 10.87 -9.88 -10.31
CA ILE A 308 11.01 -9.55 -8.89
C ILE A 308 10.28 -10.61 -8.09
N THR A 309 10.90 -11.15 -7.04
CA THR A 309 10.29 -12.15 -6.17
C THR A 309 9.57 -11.45 -5.01
N PRO A 310 8.24 -11.59 -4.89
CA PRO A 310 7.50 -11.04 -3.75
C PRO A 310 7.88 -11.70 -2.42
N PRO A 311 7.72 -11.01 -1.27
CA PRO A 311 8.14 -11.55 0.02
C PRO A 311 7.33 -12.80 0.40
N GLY A 312 8.03 -13.89 0.71
CA GLY A 312 7.44 -15.17 1.05
C GLY A 312 7.11 -16.07 -0.16
N SER A 313 7.39 -15.62 -1.39
CA SER A 313 7.21 -16.40 -2.62
C SER A 313 8.54 -16.97 -3.13
N CYS A 314 8.49 -18.05 -3.90
CA CYS A 314 9.70 -18.68 -4.45
C CYS A 314 10.11 -18.08 -5.79
N CYS A 315 9.13 -17.74 -6.63
CA CYS A 315 9.35 -17.44 -8.02
C CYS A 315 9.19 -15.95 -8.34
N PRO A 316 9.96 -15.45 -9.32
CA PRO A 316 9.88 -14.06 -9.72
C PRO A 316 8.67 -13.81 -10.62
N VAL A 317 8.16 -12.57 -10.59
CA VAL A 317 7.09 -12.07 -11.46
C VAL A 317 7.50 -10.76 -12.12
N CYS A 318 7.00 -10.50 -13.34
CA CYS A 318 7.18 -9.21 -14.00
C CYS A 318 6.14 -8.22 -13.51
N ALA A 319 6.47 -7.48 -12.44
CA ALA A 319 5.56 -6.51 -11.84
C ALA A 319 6.29 -5.32 -11.23
N GLY A 320 5.64 -4.17 -11.21
CA GLY A 320 5.95 -3.12 -10.24
C GLY A 320 5.44 -3.57 -8.87
N LEU A 321 6.34 -3.79 -7.92
CA LEU A 321 6.01 -4.27 -6.58
C LEU A 321 5.85 -3.08 -5.63
N ILE A 322 4.73 -3.04 -4.90
CA ILE A 322 4.46 -2.05 -3.85
C ILE A 322 4.26 -2.80 -2.54
N ARG A 323 4.94 -2.35 -1.49
CA ARG A 323 4.72 -2.81 -0.11
C ARG A 323 4.05 -1.69 0.66
N ILE A 324 2.86 -1.95 1.20
CA ILE A 324 2.01 -0.96 1.85
C ILE A 324 1.89 -1.30 3.34
N LEU A 325 2.43 -0.41 4.17
CA LEU A 325 2.24 -0.42 5.60
C LEU A 325 0.87 0.17 5.94
N PHE A 326 0.08 -0.57 6.72
CA PHE A 326 -1.24 -0.13 7.16
C PHE A 326 -1.42 -0.29 8.67
N SER A 327 -2.35 0.47 9.25
CA SER A 327 -2.71 0.37 10.66
C SER A 327 -3.88 -0.58 10.86
N LYS A 328 -3.65 -1.73 11.53
CA LYS A 328 -4.73 -2.62 11.98
C LYS A 328 -5.75 -1.90 12.86
N LYS A 329 -5.30 -1.01 13.74
CA LYS A 329 -6.19 -0.22 14.61
C LYS A 329 -7.10 0.74 13.85
N GLU A 330 -6.59 1.36 12.77
CA GLU A 330 -7.45 2.20 11.91
C GLU A 330 -8.37 1.32 11.06
N ALA A 331 -7.91 0.16 10.59
CA ALA A 331 -8.77 -0.81 9.90
C ALA A 331 -9.94 -1.26 10.81
N ASP A 332 -9.69 -1.52 12.09
CA ASP A 332 -10.72 -1.82 13.10
C ASP A 332 -11.70 -0.65 13.27
N THR A 333 -11.20 0.60 13.26
CA THR A 333 -12.04 1.80 13.35
C THR A 333 -12.92 1.96 12.11
N VAL A 334 -12.38 1.68 10.92
CA VAL A 334 -13.11 1.66 9.65
C VAL A 334 -14.21 0.60 9.67
N ALA A 335 -13.89 -0.62 10.13
CA ALA A 335 -14.87 -1.70 10.23
C ALA A 335 -16.05 -1.30 11.12
N LEU A 336 -15.79 -0.69 12.27
CA LEU A 336 -16.83 -0.16 13.17
C LEU A 336 -17.67 0.93 12.48
N ALA A 337 -17.04 1.86 11.76
CA ALA A 337 -17.74 2.92 11.04
C ALA A 337 -18.58 2.39 9.85
N MET A 338 -18.22 1.24 9.28
CA MET A 338 -18.94 0.57 8.19
C MET A 338 -20.02 -0.41 8.66
N GLY A 339 -20.57 -0.20 9.87
CA GLY A 339 -21.62 -1.05 10.43
C GLY A 339 -21.10 -2.39 10.94
N SER A 340 -19.89 -2.41 11.52
CA SER A 340 -19.22 -3.61 12.06
C SER A 340 -18.95 -4.70 11.03
N LYS A 341 -18.86 -4.36 9.74
CA LYS A 341 -18.41 -5.27 8.70
C LYS A 341 -16.88 -5.23 8.62
N ALA A 342 -16.23 -6.38 8.67
CA ALA A 342 -14.78 -6.46 8.51
C ALA A 342 -14.33 -5.84 7.17
N LEU A 343 -13.24 -5.07 7.22
CA LEU A 343 -12.55 -4.57 6.04
C LEU A 343 -11.80 -5.72 5.38
N HIS A 344 -12.22 -6.13 4.18
CA HIS A 344 -11.52 -7.17 3.43
C HIS A 344 -10.36 -6.58 2.62
N LEU A 345 -9.33 -7.38 2.40
CA LEU A 345 -8.23 -7.03 1.51
C LEU A 345 -8.72 -6.73 0.09
N GLU A 346 -9.69 -7.51 -0.40
CA GLU A 346 -10.30 -7.31 -1.71
C GLU A 346 -10.91 -5.90 -1.86
N ASP A 347 -11.53 -5.36 -0.80
CA ASP A 347 -12.12 -4.01 -0.82
C ASP A 347 -11.03 -2.93 -1.04
N VAL A 348 -9.86 -3.13 -0.44
CA VAL A 348 -8.70 -2.24 -0.61
C VAL A 348 -8.11 -2.37 -2.02
N LEU A 349 -7.88 -3.61 -2.48
CA LEU A 349 -7.29 -3.87 -3.80
C LEU A 349 -8.17 -3.35 -4.93
N GLU A 350 -9.50 -3.52 -4.85
CA GLU A 350 -10.44 -3.03 -5.86
C GLU A 350 -10.43 -1.49 -5.94
N LEU A 351 -10.31 -0.79 -4.81
CA LEU A 351 -10.22 0.67 -4.80
C LEU A 351 -8.86 1.19 -5.30
N LEU A 352 -7.76 0.49 -5.00
CA LEU A 352 -6.45 0.80 -5.54
C LEU A 352 -6.37 0.52 -7.05
N ARG A 353 -6.99 -0.58 -7.51
CA ARG A 353 -7.07 -0.96 -8.92
C ARG A 353 -7.73 0.13 -9.77
N ARG A 354 -8.73 0.84 -9.24
CA ARG A 354 -9.37 1.98 -9.92
C ARG A 354 -8.44 3.17 -10.19
N GLN A 355 -7.29 3.22 -9.53
CA GLN A 355 -6.28 4.25 -9.75
C GLN A 355 -5.28 3.87 -10.84
N ILE A 356 -5.30 2.62 -11.34
CA ILE A 356 -4.55 2.20 -12.52
C ILE A 356 -5.33 2.69 -13.74
N VAL A 357 -4.79 3.70 -14.42
CA VAL A 357 -5.50 4.40 -15.51
C VAL A 357 -5.22 3.74 -16.86
N VAL A 358 -4.05 3.12 -16.99
CA VAL A 358 -3.60 2.44 -18.20
C VAL A 358 -4.29 1.09 -18.36
N SER A 359 -4.55 0.71 -19.61
CA SER A 359 -5.28 -0.53 -19.91
C SER A 359 -4.39 -1.77 -19.95
N GLU A 360 -3.10 -1.52 -20.14
CA GLU A 360 -2.00 -2.46 -20.32
C GLU A 360 -1.54 -3.08 -19.01
N CYS A 361 -1.94 -2.50 -17.87
CA CYS A 361 -1.55 -2.98 -16.55
C CYS A 361 -2.77 -3.44 -15.77
N ASP A 362 -2.53 -4.39 -14.89
CA ASP A 362 -3.50 -4.83 -13.91
C ASP A 362 -2.91 -4.96 -12.51
N LEU A 363 -3.77 -4.91 -11.50
CA LEU A 363 -3.40 -4.91 -10.10
C LEU A 363 -3.82 -6.23 -9.43
N TYR A 364 -2.82 -6.87 -8.84
CA TYR A 364 -2.93 -8.07 -8.01
C TYR A 364 -2.39 -7.74 -6.61
N GLY A 365 -2.78 -8.50 -5.58
CA GLY A 365 -2.25 -8.24 -4.26
C GLY A 365 -2.65 -9.27 -3.21
N PHE A 366 -1.91 -9.25 -2.10
CA PHE A 366 -2.08 -10.17 -0.99
C PHE A 366 -1.53 -9.56 0.30
N LEU A 367 -1.97 -10.08 1.45
CA LEU A 367 -1.34 -9.77 2.73
C LEU A 367 -0.09 -10.65 2.84
N SER A 368 1.08 -10.07 3.13
CA SER A 368 2.35 -10.82 3.22
C SER A 368 2.46 -11.60 4.54
N ILE A 369 3.48 -12.46 4.65
CA ILE A 369 3.83 -13.12 5.92
C ILE A 369 4.48 -12.19 6.95
N GLU A 370 4.77 -10.94 6.58
CA GLU A 370 5.23 -9.87 7.48
C GLU A 370 4.10 -8.96 7.95
N GLY A 371 2.88 -9.19 7.46
CA GLY A 371 1.68 -8.44 7.85
C GLY A 371 1.49 -7.11 7.13
N ASP A 372 2.25 -6.82 6.07
CA ASP A 372 2.02 -5.69 5.17
C ASP A 372 1.30 -6.12 3.88
N ILE A 373 0.66 -5.18 3.19
CA ILE A 373 -0.05 -5.48 1.94
C ILE A 373 0.93 -5.38 0.79
N VAL A 374 1.08 -6.47 0.03
CA VAL A 374 1.86 -6.51 -1.21
C VAL A 374 0.91 -6.29 -2.37
N VAL A 375 1.25 -5.35 -3.23
CA VAL A 375 0.55 -5.07 -4.48
C VAL A 375 1.53 -5.28 -5.64
N LEU A 376 1.06 -6.00 -6.66
CA LEU A 376 1.80 -6.27 -7.88
C LEU A 376 1.05 -5.62 -9.05
N VAL A 377 1.68 -4.63 -9.68
CA VAL A 377 1.17 -4.01 -10.91
C VAL A 377 1.83 -4.71 -12.09
N THR A 378 1.10 -5.63 -12.73
CA THR A 378 1.61 -6.52 -13.78
C THR A 378 1.10 -6.09 -15.16
N PRO A 379 1.87 -6.31 -16.24
CA PRO A 379 1.35 -6.17 -17.58
C PRO A 379 0.31 -7.25 -17.90
N VAL A 380 -0.75 -6.88 -18.63
CA VAL A 380 -1.82 -7.79 -19.10
C VAL A 380 -1.44 -8.58 -20.36
N PRO A 381 -0.70 -8.02 -21.35
CA PRO A 381 -0.33 -8.77 -22.55
C PRO A 381 0.51 -10.02 -22.24
N LYS A 382 0.29 -11.10 -23.00
CA LYS A 382 1.02 -12.38 -22.84
C LYS A 382 2.54 -12.24 -22.99
N ASN A 383 2.98 -11.38 -23.91
CA ASN A 383 4.40 -11.09 -24.18
C ASN A 383 4.60 -9.57 -24.16
N PRO A 384 4.73 -8.96 -22.97
CA PRO A 384 4.83 -7.52 -22.85
C PRO A 384 6.19 -7.01 -23.34
N SER A 385 6.14 -5.91 -24.07
CA SER A 385 7.29 -5.10 -24.46
C SER A 385 7.93 -4.42 -23.25
N VAL A 386 9.18 -3.98 -23.39
CA VAL A 386 9.91 -3.21 -22.37
C VAL A 386 9.09 -1.97 -21.95
N VAL A 387 8.46 -1.30 -22.92
CA VAL A 387 7.64 -0.11 -22.66
C VAL A 387 6.41 -0.45 -21.82
N GLU A 388 5.71 -1.56 -22.10
CA GLU A 388 4.54 -1.97 -21.30
C GLU A 388 4.94 -2.31 -19.85
N ILE A 389 6.08 -2.96 -19.65
CA ILE A 389 6.63 -3.23 -18.31
C ILE A 389 6.96 -1.91 -17.59
N GLU A 390 7.61 -0.97 -18.28
CA GLU A 390 7.93 0.35 -17.73
C GLU A 390 6.68 1.18 -17.38
N VAL A 391 5.61 1.07 -18.16
CA VAL A 391 4.33 1.71 -17.87
C VAL A 391 3.76 1.19 -16.55
N CYS A 392 3.78 -0.14 -16.34
CA CYS A 392 3.31 -0.73 -15.07
C CYS A 392 4.20 -0.35 -13.88
N ASN A 393 5.52 -0.26 -14.08
CA ASN A 393 6.44 0.29 -13.08
C ASN A 393 6.09 1.74 -12.71
N ARG A 394 5.74 2.58 -13.69
CA ARG A 394 5.34 3.97 -13.43
C ARG A 394 4.02 4.08 -12.69
N GLU A 395 3.04 3.23 -13.01
CA GLU A 395 1.78 3.18 -12.29
C GLU A 395 1.96 2.74 -10.83
N ALA A 396 2.88 1.81 -10.56
CA ALA A 396 3.25 1.43 -9.20
C ALA A 396 3.83 2.61 -8.40
N VAL A 397 4.78 3.35 -8.97
CA VAL A 397 5.35 4.56 -8.36
C VAL A 397 4.28 5.64 -8.14
N LYS A 398 3.35 5.81 -9.08
CA LYS A 398 2.22 6.73 -8.92
C LYS A 398 1.36 6.36 -7.72
N LEU A 399 1.02 5.08 -7.55
CA LEU A 399 0.23 4.59 -6.41
C LEU A 399 0.94 4.82 -5.08
N GLU A 400 2.24 4.52 -5.00
CA GLU A 400 3.06 4.82 -3.83
C GLU A 400 3.01 6.29 -3.46
N ALA A 401 3.22 7.19 -4.43
CA ALA A 401 3.15 8.62 -4.21
C ALA A 401 1.76 9.04 -3.68
N LEU A 402 0.67 8.50 -4.23
CA LEU A 402 -0.69 8.81 -3.77
C LEU A 402 -0.91 8.37 -2.30
N ILE A 403 -0.38 7.22 -1.89
CA ILE A 403 -0.46 6.72 -0.51
C ILE A 403 0.37 7.61 0.42
N ASN A 404 1.64 7.83 0.07
CA ASN A 404 2.61 8.54 0.90
C ASN A 404 2.25 10.02 1.09
N THR A 405 1.64 10.63 0.07
CA THR A 405 1.14 12.02 0.14
C THR A 405 -0.25 12.14 0.76
N ARG A 406 -0.86 11.02 1.20
CA ARG A 406 -2.25 10.96 1.67
C ARG A 406 -3.22 11.69 0.75
N SER A 407 -3.10 11.40 -0.55
CA SER A 407 -3.87 12.09 -1.58
C SER A 407 -5.37 12.01 -1.29
N PRO A 408 -6.13 13.12 -1.41
CA PRO A 408 -7.59 13.13 -1.30
C PRO A 408 -8.28 12.14 -2.24
N LEU A 409 -7.62 11.74 -3.33
CA LEU A 409 -8.11 10.71 -4.25
C LEU A 409 -8.21 9.32 -3.59
N LEU A 410 -7.36 9.03 -2.60
CA LEU A 410 -7.38 7.78 -1.85
C LEU A 410 -8.14 7.93 -0.53
N VAL A 411 -7.78 8.94 0.27
CA VAL A 411 -8.30 9.08 1.65
C VAL A 411 -9.78 9.51 1.71
N SER A 412 -10.38 9.86 0.58
CA SER A 412 -11.83 10.03 0.47
C SER A 412 -12.60 8.71 0.58
N TYR A 413 -11.94 7.58 0.30
CA TYR A 413 -12.49 6.25 0.54
C TYR A 413 -12.09 5.77 1.93
N LEU A 414 -13.11 5.53 2.78
CA LEU A 414 -12.91 5.10 4.16
C LEU A 414 -12.03 3.84 4.26
N GLN A 415 -12.21 2.89 3.34
CA GLN A 415 -11.46 1.64 3.24
C GLN A 415 -9.95 1.83 3.00
N LEU A 416 -9.53 2.93 2.37
CA LEU A 416 -8.13 3.24 2.10
C LEU A 416 -7.47 4.09 3.18
N THR A 417 -8.24 4.64 4.12
CA THR A 417 -7.71 5.44 5.24
C THR A 417 -6.69 4.73 6.13
N PRO A 418 -6.72 3.38 6.32
CA PRO A 418 -5.72 2.70 7.15
C PRO A 418 -4.33 2.64 6.51
N LEU A 419 -4.19 2.93 5.22
CA LEU A 419 -2.90 2.89 4.52
C LEU A 419 -2.04 4.07 4.99
N LEU A 420 -0.83 3.78 5.50
CA LEU A 420 0.00 4.78 6.17
C LEU A 420 1.21 5.18 5.34
N ALA A 421 1.87 4.21 4.73
CA ALA A 421 3.07 4.38 3.93
C ALA A 421 3.18 3.25 2.91
N ALA A 422 3.88 3.52 1.82
CA ALA A 422 4.16 2.57 0.76
C ALA A 422 5.61 2.73 0.29
N SER A 423 6.20 1.64 -0.17
CA SER A 423 7.50 1.64 -0.83
C SER A 423 7.44 0.77 -2.09
N THR A 424 8.03 1.26 -3.19
CA THR A 424 8.08 0.51 -4.44
C THR A 424 9.44 -0.08 -4.76
N ARG A 425 9.41 -1.26 -5.41
CA ARG A 425 10.55 -1.81 -6.16
C ARG A 425 10.10 -2.00 -7.61
N LYS A 426 10.80 -1.32 -8.51
CA LYS A 426 10.59 -1.44 -9.96
C LYS A 426 11.28 -2.71 -10.46
N VAL A 427 10.61 -3.48 -11.30
CA VAL A 427 11.29 -4.59 -12.00
C VAL A 427 12.25 -4.00 -13.03
N ALA A 428 13.46 -4.52 -13.05
CA ALA A 428 14.46 -4.07 -14.00
C ALA A 428 14.30 -4.82 -15.33
N VAL A 429 14.50 -4.07 -16.42
CA VAL A 429 14.34 -4.54 -17.80
C VAL A 429 15.68 -4.44 -18.53
N THR A 430 16.00 -5.46 -19.31
CA THR A 430 17.19 -5.48 -20.16
C THR A 430 16.84 -4.87 -21.52
N GLU A 431 17.42 -3.71 -21.82
CA GLU A 431 17.42 -3.23 -23.20
C GLU A 431 18.43 -4.06 -23.98
N ASN A 432 18.00 -4.74 -25.05
CA ASN A 432 18.91 -5.21 -26.08
C ASN A 432 19.53 -3.99 -26.76
N SER A 433 20.59 -3.42 -26.17
CA SER A 433 21.44 -2.41 -26.80
C SER A 433 22.30 -3.05 -27.91
N ALA A 434 21.69 -3.79 -28.83
CA ALA A 434 22.32 -4.15 -30.10
C ALA A 434 22.63 -2.89 -30.94
N ALA A 435 22.05 -1.74 -30.60
CA ALA A 435 22.30 -0.46 -31.27
C ALA A 435 23.61 0.25 -30.87
N LEU A 436 24.28 -0.14 -29.77
CA LEU A 436 25.56 0.48 -29.36
C LEU A 436 26.81 -0.32 -29.78
N ALA A 437 26.64 -1.55 -30.28
CA ALA A 437 27.76 -2.36 -30.77
C ALA A 437 28.26 -1.97 -32.18
N LEU A 438 27.54 -1.10 -32.91
CA LEU A 438 27.94 -0.63 -34.25
C LEU A 438 28.91 0.57 -34.22
N CYS A 439 29.28 1.08 -33.04
CA CYS A 439 30.18 2.24 -32.92
C CYS A 439 31.52 1.91 -32.25
N ARG A 440 32.04 0.68 -32.44
CA ARG A 440 33.50 0.48 -32.36
C ARG A 440 34.07 0.67 -33.75
N PRO A 441 34.93 1.68 -34.00
CA PRO A 441 35.58 1.80 -35.29
C PRO A 441 36.38 0.52 -35.51
N THR A 442 36.00 -0.27 -36.50
CA THR A 442 36.78 -1.44 -36.89
C THR A 442 38.16 -0.96 -37.33
N TYR A 443 39.19 -1.80 -37.14
CA TYR A 443 40.58 -1.49 -37.51
C TYR A 443 40.70 -0.92 -38.95
N LEU A 444 39.80 -1.32 -39.85
CA LEU A 444 39.73 -0.84 -41.22
C LEU A 444 39.37 0.66 -41.32
N GLN A 445 38.49 1.17 -40.45
CA GLN A 445 38.14 2.60 -40.43
C GLN A 445 39.27 3.47 -39.90
N LEU A 446 40.03 2.99 -38.91
CA LEU A 446 41.25 3.67 -38.44
C LEU A 446 42.35 3.67 -39.51
N ILE A 447 42.52 2.57 -40.25
CA ILE A 447 43.47 2.50 -41.37
C ILE A 447 43.07 3.47 -42.49
N LEU A 448 41.78 3.54 -42.86
CA LEU A 448 41.30 4.49 -43.87
C LEU A 448 41.50 5.95 -43.44
N LEU A 449 41.27 6.28 -42.16
CA LEU A 449 41.57 7.59 -41.61
C LEU A 449 43.06 7.92 -41.68
N PHE A 450 43.92 6.97 -41.32
CA PHE A 450 45.38 7.14 -41.40
C PHE A 450 45.86 7.33 -42.84
N VAL A 451 45.33 6.54 -43.78
CA VAL A 451 45.65 6.66 -45.22
C VAL A 451 45.17 8.01 -45.76
N CYS A 452 43.98 8.48 -45.38
CA CYS A 452 43.51 9.81 -45.74
C CYS A 452 44.40 10.93 -45.19
N ILE A 453 44.85 10.84 -43.93
CA ILE A 453 45.75 11.83 -43.33
C ILE A 453 47.12 11.81 -44.03
N CYS A 454 47.63 10.63 -44.39
CA CYS A 454 48.88 10.49 -45.16
C CYS A 454 48.76 11.06 -46.57
N LEU A 455 47.64 10.82 -47.27
CA LEU A 455 47.37 11.38 -48.60
C LEU A 455 47.24 12.91 -48.56
N GLN A 456 46.61 13.46 -47.52
CA GLN A 456 46.52 14.91 -47.32
C GLN A 456 47.88 15.55 -47.05
N LYS A 457 48.79 14.87 -46.34
CA LYS A 457 50.18 15.34 -46.18
C LYS A 457 50.96 15.28 -47.49
N LEU A 458 50.84 14.20 -48.26
CA LEU A 458 51.53 14.04 -49.54
C LEU A 458 51.05 15.03 -50.62
N LEU A 459 49.79 15.47 -50.55
CA LEU A 459 49.25 16.52 -51.42
C LEU A 459 49.65 17.94 -50.99
N LYS A 460 50.16 18.12 -49.78
CA LYS A 460 50.59 19.42 -49.24
C LYS A 460 52.08 19.69 -49.44
N ASP A 461 52.87 18.64 -49.70
CA ASP A 461 54.30 18.70 -50.01
C ASP A 461 54.60 18.66 -51.53
N ARG A 462 53.57 18.80 -52.38
CA ARG A 462 53.67 19.14 -53.80
C ARG A 462 53.13 20.54 -54.02
#